data_AF-A0AA38X0B7-F1
#
_entry.id   AF-A0AA38X0B7-F1
#
_cell.length_a   1.000
_cell.length_b   1.000
_cell.length_c   1.000
_cell.angle_alpha   90.00
_cell.angle_beta   90.00
_cell.angle_gamma   90.00
#
_symmetry.space_group_name_H-M   'P 1'
#
loop_
_entity.id
_entity.type
_entity.pdbx_description
1 polymer ?
#
loop_
_entity_poly.entity_id
_entity_poly.type
_entity_poly.pdbx_seq_one_letter_code
_entity_poly.pdbx_strand_id
1 'polypeptide(L)'
;MARSKALWQDKIQFDDKNVAQILHYALEHYKELKKTKTTWNGRQIRNAFQTAIAIAEYEAHRTAERYKLPEIPKACLEKSHFEKVARASSHFDRYLKMTWGGTERDLARETLERRDSFADSDDGDRARQMKEDVMATVLIEVS
;
A
#
# COMPACT_ATOMS: atom_id res chain seq x y z
N MET A 1 8.60 -9.09 -26.89
CA MET A 1 8.25 -8.97 -25.46
C MET A 1 8.90 -10.00 -24.53
N ALA A 2 9.37 -11.17 -25.01
CA ALA A 2 9.96 -12.22 -24.15
C ALA A 2 11.34 -11.86 -23.52
N ARG A 3 12.11 -10.97 -24.15
CA ARG A 3 13.50 -10.65 -23.75
C ARG A 3 13.62 -9.90 -22.42
N SER A 4 12.65 -9.04 -22.05
CA SER A 4 12.76 -8.28 -20.80
C SER A 4 12.40 -9.11 -19.57
N LYS A 5 11.43 -10.02 -19.68
CA LYS A 5 10.99 -10.87 -18.56
C LYS A 5 12.12 -11.78 -18.04
N ALA A 6 12.97 -12.26 -18.95
CA ALA A 6 14.13 -13.09 -18.61
C ALA A 6 15.22 -12.35 -17.80
N LEU A 7 15.40 -11.04 -18.02
CA LEU A 7 16.46 -10.26 -17.37
C LEU A 7 16.17 -9.95 -15.89
N TRP A 8 14.89 -9.85 -15.50
CA TRP A 8 14.51 -9.57 -14.11
C TRP A 8 14.42 -10.83 -13.25
N GLN A 9 14.00 -11.95 -13.86
CA GLN A 9 13.94 -13.25 -13.17
C GLN A 9 15.33 -13.75 -12.77
N ASP A 10 16.39 -13.29 -13.43
CA ASP A 10 17.74 -13.74 -13.12
C ASP A 10 18.36 -13.02 -11.91
N LYS A 11 17.88 -11.82 -11.58
CA LYS A 11 18.48 -10.96 -10.53
C LYS A 11 17.88 -11.16 -9.14
N ILE A 12 16.59 -11.50 -9.07
CA ILE A 12 15.86 -11.63 -7.81
C ILE A 12 15.42 -13.08 -7.64
N GLN A 13 15.75 -13.66 -6.50
CA GLN A 13 15.27 -14.95 -6.08
C GLN A 13 13.88 -14.81 -5.43
N PHE A 14 12.92 -15.58 -5.93
CA PHE A 14 11.59 -15.71 -5.35
C PHE A 14 11.51 -17.06 -4.63
N ASP A 15 11.40 -17.03 -3.31
CA ASP A 15 11.13 -18.19 -2.48
C ASP A 15 9.64 -18.18 -2.08
N ASP A 16 8.93 -19.28 -2.31
CA ASP A 16 7.49 -19.41 -2.00
C ASP A 16 7.20 -19.12 -0.53
N LYS A 17 8.11 -19.51 0.37
CA LYS A 17 8.00 -19.19 1.79
C LYS A 17 8.08 -17.68 2.04
N ASN A 18 9.02 -17.00 1.40
CA ASN A 18 9.16 -15.55 1.52
C ASN A 18 7.97 -14.81 0.91
N VAL A 19 7.45 -15.28 -0.22
CA VAL A 19 6.22 -14.72 -0.83
C VAL A 19 5.04 -14.83 0.14
N ALA A 20 4.84 -16.00 0.76
CA ALA A 20 3.77 -16.19 1.75
C ALA A 20 3.93 -15.25 2.96
N GLN A 21 5.15 -15.05 3.45
CA GLN A 21 5.43 -14.12 4.56
C GLN A 21 5.20 -12.65 4.17
N ILE A 22 5.58 -12.25 2.95
CA ILE A 22 5.35 -10.90 2.43
C ILE A 22 3.86 -10.64 2.27
N LEU A 23 3.10 -11.61 1.75
CA LEU A 23 1.64 -11.49 1.63
C LEU A 23 0.95 -11.41 2.99
N HIS A 24 1.36 -12.25 3.94
CA HIS A 24 0.86 -12.18 5.31
C HIS A 24 1.14 -10.81 5.94
N TYR A 25 2.37 -10.31 5.80
CA TYR A 25 2.72 -8.97 6.26
C TYR A 25 1.90 -7.87 5.58
N ALA A 26 1.72 -7.94 4.26
CA ALA A 26 0.94 -6.95 3.52
C ALA A 26 -0.51 -6.87 4.03
N LEU A 27 -1.12 -8.01 4.34
CA LEU A 27 -2.47 -8.07 4.89
C LEU A 27 -2.54 -7.42 6.28
N GLU A 28 -1.62 -7.76 7.18
CA GLU A 28 -1.58 -7.19 8.53
C GLU A 28 -1.28 -5.68 8.48
N HIS A 29 -0.30 -5.27 7.66
CA HIS A 29 0.04 -3.88 7.44
C HIS A 29 -1.15 -3.06 6.91
N TYR A 30 -1.90 -3.62 5.95
CA TYR A 30 -3.11 -2.99 5.44
C TYR A 30 -4.19 -2.85 6.51
N LYS A 31 -4.45 -3.90 7.31
CA LYS A 31 -5.42 -3.86 8.40
C LYS A 31 -5.09 -2.78 9.42
N GLU A 32 -3.82 -2.66 9.82
CA GLU A 32 -3.38 -1.63 10.75
C GLU A 32 -3.57 -0.22 10.17
N LEU A 33 -3.11 0.03 8.94
CA LEU A 33 -3.23 1.36 8.32
C LEU A 33 -4.68 1.75 7.97
N LYS A 34 -5.57 0.77 7.77
CA LYS A 34 -6.98 1.02 7.53
C LYS A 34 -7.65 1.65 8.75
N LYS A 35 -7.24 1.28 9.98
CA LYS A 35 -7.75 1.88 11.23
C LYS A 35 -7.53 3.39 11.29
N THR A 36 -6.43 3.87 10.72
CA THR A 36 -6.05 5.29 10.70
C THR A 36 -6.39 5.99 9.37
N LYS A 37 -7.02 5.30 8.42
CA LYS A 37 -7.27 5.79 7.05
C LYS A 37 -5.99 6.29 6.36
N THR A 38 -4.84 5.66 6.61
CA THR A 38 -3.52 6.02 6.04
C THR A 38 -2.93 4.90 5.19
N THR A 39 -3.79 4.14 4.52
CA THR A 39 -3.38 3.03 3.64
C THR A 39 -2.50 3.51 2.50
N TRP A 40 -1.51 2.72 2.13
CA TRP A 40 -0.62 3.05 1.01
C TRP A 40 -1.36 3.06 -0.32
N ASN A 41 -1.14 4.10 -1.11
CA ASN A 41 -1.60 4.19 -2.50
C ASN A 41 -0.61 3.49 -3.46
N GLY A 42 -0.99 3.39 -4.74
CA GLY A 42 -0.18 2.69 -5.74
C GLY A 42 1.24 3.23 -5.93
N ARG A 43 1.48 4.54 -5.69
CA ARG A 43 2.84 5.12 -5.73
C ARG A 43 3.65 4.72 -4.50
N GLN A 44 3.06 4.80 -3.32
CA GLN A 44 3.71 4.38 -2.07
C GLN A 44 4.09 2.90 -2.12
N ILE A 45 3.20 2.04 -2.62
CA ILE A 45 3.49 0.61 -2.81
C ILE A 45 4.68 0.44 -3.77
N ARG A 46 4.66 1.10 -4.94
CA ARG A 46 5.78 1.00 -5.90
C ARG A 46 7.11 1.45 -5.31
N ASN A 47 7.12 2.61 -4.64
CA ASN A 47 8.32 3.15 -4.00
C ASN A 47 8.84 2.21 -2.91
N ALA A 48 7.92 1.60 -2.15
CA ALA A 48 8.28 0.65 -1.11
C ALA A 48 8.95 -0.59 -1.69
N PHE A 49 8.41 -1.16 -2.77
CA PHE A 49 9.04 -2.28 -3.48
C PHE A 49 10.42 -1.92 -4.04
N GLN A 50 10.57 -0.75 -4.67
CA GLN A 50 11.86 -0.30 -5.18
C GLN A 50 12.91 -0.20 -4.07
N THR A 51 12.52 0.34 -2.92
CA THR A 51 13.42 0.48 -1.76
C THR A 51 13.75 -0.88 -1.14
N ALA A 52 12.76 -1.76 -1.01
CA ALA A 52 12.96 -3.11 -0.48
C ALA A 52 13.91 -3.93 -1.37
N ILE A 53 13.78 -3.83 -2.69
CA ILE A 53 14.69 -4.46 -3.65
C ILE A 53 16.11 -3.89 -3.49
N ALA A 54 16.26 -2.56 -3.42
CA ALA A 54 17.57 -1.95 -3.23
C ALA A 54 18.26 -2.39 -1.93
N ILE A 55 17.49 -2.56 -0.84
CA ILE A 55 18.00 -3.10 0.43
C ILE A 55 18.45 -4.55 0.25
N ALA A 56 17.64 -5.39 -0.42
CA ALA A 56 17.97 -6.79 -0.67
C ALA A 56 19.23 -6.96 -1.53
N GLU A 57 19.37 -6.15 -2.59
CA GLU A 57 20.55 -6.13 -3.44
C GLU A 57 21.79 -5.69 -2.64
N TYR A 58 21.68 -4.63 -1.83
CA TYR A 58 22.77 -4.18 -0.97
C TYR A 58 23.21 -5.27 0.03
N GLU A 59 22.27 -5.98 0.65
CA GLU A 59 22.57 -7.08 1.56
C GLU A 59 23.26 -8.26 0.87
N ALA A 60 22.85 -8.58 -0.37
CA ALA A 60 23.51 -9.59 -1.19
C ALA A 60 24.96 -9.21 -1.51
N HIS A 61 25.20 -7.96 -1.92
CA HIS A 61 26.55 -7.42 -2.14
C HIS A 61 27.42 -7.50 -0.88
N ARG A 62 26.89 -7.03 0.25
CA ARG A 62 27.60 -7.06 1.55
C ARG A 62 27.95 -8.47 2.01
N THR A 63 27.09 -9.43 1.71
CA THR A 63 27.32 -10.85 1.99
C THR A 63 28.47 -11.39 1.15
N ALA A 64 28.48 -11.12 -0.17
CA ALA A 64 29.57 -11.53 -1.04
C ALA A 64 30.92 -10.95 -0.60
N GLU A 65 30.97 -9.66 -0.26
CA GLU A 65 32.18 -9.02 0.25
C GLU A 65 32.66 -9.64 1.57
N ARG A 66 31.74 -9.85 2.53
CA ARG A 66 32.07 -10.39 3.86
C ARG A 66 32.67 -11.80 3.76
N TYR A 67 32.10 -12.65 2.91
CA TYR A 67 32.51 -14.05 2.76
C TYR A 67 33.49 -14.26 1.60
N LYS A 68 33.94 -13.20 0.92
CA LYS A 68 34.82 -13.24 -0.25
C LYS A 68 34.33 -14.22 -1.33
N LEU A 69 33.01 -14.18 -1.59
CA LEU A 69 32.41 -15.04 -2.61
C LEU A 69 32.89 -14.62 -4.01
N PRO A 70 33.09 -15.57 -4.93
CA PRO A 70 33.52 -15.27 -6.30
C PRO A 70 32.46 -14.51 -7.09
N GLU A 71 31.19 -14.65 -6.71
CA GLU A 71 30.05 -13.98 -7.35
C GLU A 71 29.08 -13.45 -6.29
N ILE A 72 28.31 -12.42 -6.66
CA ILE A 72 27.27 -11.84 -5.80
C ILE A 72 26.06 -12.77 -5.82
N PRO A 73 25.55 -13.23 -4.66
CA PRO A 73 24.37 -14.07 -4.62
C PRO A 73 23.14 -13.30 -5.15
N LYS A 74 22.13 -14.04 -5.63
CA LYS A 74 20.86 -13.44 -6.05
C LYS A 74 20.20 -12.72 -4.87
N ALA A 75 19.68 -11.52 -5.12
CA ALA A 75 18.97 -10.78 -4.09
C ALA A 75 17.68 -11.54 -3.72
N CYS A 76 17.46 -11.79 -2.44
CA CYS A 76 16.27 -12.46 -1.95
C CYS A 76 15.39 -11.43 -1.24
N LEU A 77 14.15 -11.27 -1.67
CA LEU A 77 13.23 -10.32 -1.06
C LEU A 77 12.54 -10.95 0.14
N GLU A 78 12.59 -10.27 1.28
CA GLU A 78 12.02 -10.76 2.54
C GLU A 78 11.04 -9.76 3.15
N LYS A 79 10.18 -10.26 4.05
CA LYS A 79 9.29 -9.43 4.88
C LYS A 79 10.06 -8.33 5.63
N SER A 80 11.25 -8.65 6.13
CA SER A 80 12.10 -7.75 6.92
C SER A 80 12.47 -6.46 6.16
N HIS A 81 12.60 -6.53 4.83
CA HIS A 81 12.86 -5.35 3.99
C HIS A 81 11.66 -4.41 3.98
N PHE A 82 10.45 -4.93 3.86
CA PHE A 82 9.23 -4.13 3.91
C PHE A 82 8.97 -3.53 5.29
N GLU A 83 9.33 -4.22 6.37
CA GLU A 83 9.27 -3.67 7.73
C GLU A 83 10.21 -2.48 7.90
N LYS A 84 11.44 -2.57 7.38
CA LYS A 84 12.41 -1.46 7.38
C LYS A 84 11.86 -0.25 6.62
N VAL A 85 11.31 -0.48 5.42
CA VAL A 85 10.69 0.56 4.59
C VAL A 85 9.51 1.19 5.31
N ALA A 86 8.58 0.40 5.85
CA ALA A 86 7.41 0.92 6.53
C ALA A 86 7.76 1.76 7.77
N ARG A 87 8.78 1.34 8.53
CA ARG A 87 9.30 2.10 9.67
C ARG A 87 9.91 3.42 9.21
N ALA A 88 10.74 3.41 8.17
CA ALA A 88 11.35 4.61 7.61
C ALA A 88 10.29 5.60 7.10
N SER A 89 9.31 5.11 6.33
CA SER A 89 8.19 5.92 5.86
C SER A 89 7.39 6.53 7.02
N SER A 90 7.08 5.74 8.06
CA SER A 90 6.35 6.24 9.23
C SER A 90 7.12 7.33 9.99
N HIS A 91 8.44 7.21 10.08
CA HIS A 91 9.30 8.26 10.67
C HIS A 91 9.31 9.51 9.81
N PHE A 92 9.38 9.36 8.49
CA PHE A 92 9.33 10.48 7.56
C PHE A 92 7.99 11.21 7.60
N ASP A 93 6.87 10.47 7.58
CA ASP A 93 5.53 11.05 7.72
C ASP A 93 5.37 11.81 9.03
N ARG A 94 5.91 11.27 10.13
CA ARG A 94 5.93 11.96 11.43
C ARG A 94 6.74 13.24 11.37
N TYR A 95 7.92 13.21 10.74
CA TYR A 95 8.77 14.38 10.57
C TYR A 95 8.07 15.48 9.77
N LEU A 96 7.43 15.13 8.64
CA LEU A 96 6.65 16.07 7.84
C LEU A 96 5.51 16.68 8.65
N LYS A 97 4.76 15.85 9.40
CA LYS A 97 3.68 16.33 10.26
C LYS A 97 4.16 17.33 11.31
N MET A 98 5.30 17.06 11.95
CA MET A 98 5.89 17.97 12.95
C MET A 98 6.38 19.27 12.32
N THR A 99 6.90 19.21 11.10
CA THR A 99 7.48 20.37 10.41
C THR A 99 6.41 21.29 9.81
N TRP A 100 5.36 20.71 9.22
CA TRP A 100 4.30 21.46 8.52
C TRP A 100 3.05 21.72 9.38
N GLY A 101 3.01 21.20 10.62
CA GLY A 101 1.87 21.39 11.53
C GLY A 101 0.65 20.51 11.24
N GLY A 102 0.65 19.75 10.15
CA GLY A 102 -0.44 18.88 9.73
C GLY A 102 0.03 17.76 8.81
N THR A 103 -0.81 16.75 8.58
CA THR A 103 -0.51 15.76 7.53
C THR A 103 -0.72 16.36 6.15
N GLU A 104 -0.13 15.78 5.11
CA GLU A 104 -0.34 16.21 3.72
C GLU A 104 -1.84 16.26 3.34
N ARG A 105 -2.65 15.37 3.93
CA ARG A 105 -4.12 15.40 3.80
C ARG A 105 -4.73 16.63 4.46
N ASP A 106 -4.26 16.99 5.64
CA ASP A 106 -4.79 18.14 6.39
C ASP A 106 -4.45 19.44 5.67
N LEU A 107 -3.21 19.56 5.19
CA LEU A 107 -2.74 20.70 4.40
C LEU A 107 -3.51 20.83 3.09
N ALA A 108 -3.65 19.76 2.32
CA ALA A 108 -4.39 19.79 1.05
C ALA A 108 -5.88 20.14 1.22
N ARG A 109 -6.46 19.83 2.39
CA ARG A 109 -7.82 20.26 2.75
C ARG A 109 -7.86 21.74 3.07
N GLU A 110 -6.90 22.22 3.87
CA GLU A 110 -6.80 23.63 4.27
C GLU A 110 -6.56 24.55 3.07
N THR A 111 -5.70 24.14 2.14
CA THR A 111 -5.39 24.89 0.92
C THR A 111 -6.44 24.73 -0.19
N LEU A 112 -7.50 23.94 0.04
CA LEU A 112 -8.56 23.62 -0.94
C LEU A 112 -8.03 23.02 -2.26
N GLU A 113 -6.84 22.42 -2.25
CA GLU A 113 -6.23 21.77 -3.42
C GLU A 113 -6.95 20.49 -3.83
N ARG A 114 -7.72 19.88 -2.91
CA ARG A 114 -8.50 18.66 -3.15
C ARG A 114 -9.96 18.86 -2.76
N ARG A 115 -10.87 18.41 -3.62
CA ARG A 115 -12.30 18.29 -3.29
C ARG A 115 -12.51 17.08 -2.38
N ASP A 116 -12.28 17.28 -1.09
CA ASP A 116 -12.52 16.27 -0.04
C ASP A 116 -14.02 15.99 0.18
N SER A 117 -14.90 16.85 -0.35
CA SER A 117 -16.36 16.81 -0.21
C SER A 117 -17.07 15.84 -1.17
N PHE A 118 -16.37 14.88 -1.78
CA PHE A 118 -17.03 13.72 -2.38
C PHE A 118 -17.55 12.84 -1.23
N ALA A 119 -18.59 13.34 -0.55
CA ALA A 119 -19.42 12.51 0.28
C ALA A 119 -19.95 11.40 -0.62
N ASP A 120 -19.83 10.16 -0.14
CA ASP A 120 -20.61 9.03 -0.63
C ASP A 120 -22.04 9.54 -0.84
N SER A 121 -22.41 9.80 -2.09
CA SER A 121 -23.81 10.03 -2.42
C SER A 121 -24.48 8.70 -2.17
N ASP A 122 -24.93 8.54 -0.94
CA ASP A 122 -26.21 8.01 -0.51
C ASP A 122 -27.11 7.50 -1.64
N ASP A 123 -26.63 6.49 -2.36
CA ASP A 123 -27.39 5.65 -3.28
C ASP A 123 -28.12 4.55 -2.47
N GLY A 124 -27.69 4.32 -1.23
CA GLY A 124 -28.27 3.34 -0.32
C GLY A 124 -29.61 3.78 0.27
N ASP A 125 -29.69 5.00 0.83
CA ASP A 125 -30.93 5.45 1.48
C ASP A 125 -31.96 5.96 0.45
N ARG A 126 -31.52 6.52 -0.69
CA ARG A 126 -32.43 6.80 -1.83
C ARG A 126 -33.10 5.54 -2.36
N ALA A 127 -32.36 4.43 -2.51
CA ALA A 127 -32.93 3.17 -2.99
C ALA A 127 -33.86 2.51 -1.97
N ARG A 128 -33.65 2.73 -0.66
CA ARG A 128 -34.57 2.30 0.40
C ARG A 128 -35.86 3.12 0.40
N GLN A 129 -35.74 4.45 0.34
CA GLN A 129 -36.90 5.34 0.31
C GLN A 129 -37.77 5.09 -0.94
N MET A 130 -37.15 4.88 -2.11
CA MET A 130 -37.89 4.54 -3.34
C MET A 130 -38.64 3.21 -3.22
N LYS A 131 -38.10 2.22 -2.50
CA LYS A 131 -38.80 0.94 -2.28
C LYS A 131 -39.96 1.09 -1.32
N GLU A 132 -39.81 1.86 -0.25
CA GLU A 132 -40.90 2.12 0.70
C GLU A 132 -42.02 2.93 0.05
N ASP A 133 -41.69 3.94 -0.74
CA ASP A 133 -42.68 4.76 -1.46
C ASP A 133 -43.43 3.95 -2.54
N VAL A 134 -42.73 3.07 -3.27
CA VAL A 134 -43.37 2.15 -4.24
C VAL A 134 -44.27 1.14 -3.52
N MET A 135 -43.84 0.58 -2.39
CA MET A 135 -44.67 -0.36 -1.62
C MET A 135 -45.90 0.32 -1.00
N ALA A 136 -45.75 1.56 -0.51
CA ALA A 136 -46.87 2.35 -0.01
C ALA A 136 -47.87 2.70 -1.11
N THR A 137 -47.39 3.04 -2.31
CA THR A 137 -48.24 3.33 -3.47
C THR A 137 -49.02 2.08 -3.91
N VAL A 138 -48.36 0.92 -3.99
CA VAL A 138 -49.02 -0.34 -4.35
C VAL A 138 -50.09 -0.71 -3.32
N LEU A 139 -49.85 -0.52 -2.03
CA LEU A 139 -50.83 -0.83 -0.97
C LEU A 139 -52.09 0.08 -1.00
N ILE A 140 -51.98 1.29 -1.55
CA ILE A 140 -53.13 2.21 -1.73
C ILE A 140 -53.97 1.82 -2.95
N GLU A 141 -53.39 1.19 -3.99
CA GLU A 141 -54.13 0.76 -5.19
C GLU A 141 -54.86 -0.59 -5.04
N VAL A 142 -54.59 -1.36 -3.98
CA VAL A 142 -55.25 -2.67 -3.72
C VAL A 142 -56.27 -2.65 -2.58
N SER A 143 -56.62 -1.47 -2.02
CA SER A 143 -57.72 -1.27 -1.06
C SER A 143 -58.87 -0.50 -1.68
#